data_AF-A0AAE4MBS2-F1
#
_entry.id   AF-A0AAE4MBS2-F1
#
_cell.length_a   1.000
_cell.length_b   1.000
_cell.length_c   1.000
_cell.angle_alpha   90.00
_cell.angle_beta   90.00
_cell.angle_gamma   90.00
#
_symmetry.space_group_name_H-M   'P 1'
#
loop_
_entity.id
_entity.type
_entity.pdbx_description
1 polymer ?
#
loop_
_entity_poly.entity_id
_entity_poly.type
_entity_poly.pdbx_seq_one_letter_code
_entity_poly.pdbx_strand_id
1 'polypeptide(L)' 'MKYIVLFLFAYLGSNLIFSFFNFNYNFMSDSFDLTKLLIDFGVFIVLWAIADLGYKKFTKRSGVTNS' A
#
# COMPACT_ATOMS: atom_id res chain seq x y z
N MET A 1 -14.19 2.30 9.26
CA MET A 1 -14.38 1.95 7.83
C MET A 1 -13.24 2.47 6.95
N LYS A 2 -12.98 3.78 6.87
CA LYS A 2 -11.96 4.38 5.97
C LYS A 2 -10.55 3.77 6.10
N TYR A 3 -10.03 3.61 7.31
CA TYR A 3 -8.68 3.09 7.55
C TYR A 3 -8.51 1.60 7.19
N ILE A 4 -9.56 0.81 7.38
CA ILE A 4 -9.57 -0.63 7.01
C ILE A 4 -9.50 -0.79 5.50
N VAL A 5 -10.21 0.04 4.73
CA VAL A 5 -10.15 0.00 3.26
C VAL A 5 -8.78 0.41 2.75
N LEU A 6 -8.18 1.46 3.33
CA LEU A 6 -6.81 1.89 3.01
C LEU A 6 -5.78 0.81 3.33
N PHE A 7 -5.93 0.17 4.49
CA PHE A 7 -5.06 -0.92 4.91
C PHE A 7 -5.17 -2.14 4.00
N LEU A 8 -6.39 -2.59 3.67
CA LEU A 8 -6.61 -3.69 2.72
C LEU A 8 -6.04 -3.37 1.34
N PHE A 9 -6.25 -2.15 0.85
CA PHE A 9 -5.72 -1.72 -0.44
C PHE A 9 -4.19 -1.73 -0.45
N ALA A 10 -3.55 -1.18 0.58
CA ALA A 10 -2.11 -1.19 0.71
C ALA A 10 -1.54 -2.62 0.86
N TYR A 11 -2.20 -3.49 1.62
CA TYR A 11 -1.79 -4.89 1.82
C TYR A 11 -1.93 -5.73 0.55
N LEU A 12 -3.05 -5.62 -0.16
CA LEU A 12 -3.26 -6.31 -1.45
C LEU A 12 -2.31 -5.74 -2.52
N GLY A 13 -2.15 -4.42 -2.54
CA GLY A 13 -1.26 -3.74 -3.47
C GLY A 13 0.21 -4.10 -3.26
N SER A 14 0.68 -4.21 -2.02
CA SER A 14 2.07 -4.56 -1.74
C SER A 14 2.36 -6.01 -2.13
N ASN A 15 1.46 -6.95 -1.80
CA ASN A 15 1.57 -8.35 -2.24
C ASN A 15 1.61 -8.47 -3.78
N LEU A 16 0.78 -7.71 -4.49
CA LEU A 16 0.78 -7.72 -5.96
C LEU A 16 2.11 -7.20 -6.50
N ILE A 17 2.60 -6.06 -6.00
CA ILE A 17 3.87 -5.46 -6.41
C ILE A 17 5.02 -6.42 -6.11
N PHE A 18 5.13 -6.97 -4.91
CA PHE A 18 6.20 -7.92 -4.58
C PHE A 18 6.15 -9.18 -5.44
N SER A 19 4.95 -9.66 -5.80
CA SER A 19 4.81 -10.76 -6.75
C SER A 19 5.31 -10.40 -8.15
N PHE A 20 5.08 -9.17 -8.64
CA PHE A 20 5.57 -8.72 -9.95
C PHE A 20 7.08 -8.53 -9.97
N PHE A 21 7.67 -8.06 -8.88
CA PHE A 21 9.12 -7.82 -8.77
C PHE A 21 9.90 -9.04 -8.23
N ASN A 22 9.23 -10.19 -8.04
CA ASN A 22 9.81 -11.42 -7.47
C ASN A 22 10.55 -11.17 -6.15
N PHE A 23 10.01 -10.25 -5.35
CA PHE A 23 10.60 -9.80 -4.11
C PHE A 23 10.23 -10.79 -2.99
N ASN A 24 11.05 -11.82 -2.82
CA ASN A 24 10.82 -12.84 -1.80
C ASN A 24 11.59 -12.49 -0.51
N TYR A 25 10.85 -12.21 0.57
CA TYR A 25 11.41 -11.95 1.89
C TYR A 25 11.55 -13.26 2.65
N ASN A 26 12.75 -13.83 2.67
CA ASN A 26 13.01 -15.08 3.36
C ASN A 26 13.64 -14.78 4.72
N PHE A 27 12.80 -14.43 5.70
CA PHE A 27 13.19 -13.91 7.03
C PHE A 27 14.17 -14.81 7.79
N MET A 28 14.21 -16.11 7.44
CA MET A 28 15.02 -17.13 8.09
C MET A 28 16.34 -17.44 7.37
N SER A 29 16.46 -17.13 6.07
CA SER A 29 17.64 -17.52 5.27
C SER A 29 18.45 -16.34 4.75
N ASP A 30 17.84 -15.16 4.61
CA ASP A 30 18.57 -13.93 4.35
C ASP A 30 18.92 -13.26 5.68
N SER A 31 20.22 -13.03 5.91
CA SER A 31 20.71 -12.15 6.99
C SER A 31 19.86 -10.89 7.04
N PHE A 32 19.36 -10.52 8.24
CA PHE A 32 18.42 -9.42 8.49
C PHE A 32 18.64 -8.21 7.56
N ASP A 33 17.97 -8.23 6.40
CA ASP A 33 18.29 -7.31 5.32
C ASP A 33 17.45 -6.04 5.48
N LEU A 34 18.05 -5.06 6.15
CA LEU A 34 17.43 -3.75 6.38
C LEU A 34 17.00 -3.09 5.06
N THR A 35 17.65 -3.41 3.94
CA THR A 35 17.26 -2.93 2.61
C THR A 35 15.89 -3.46 2.22
N LYS A 36 15.64 -4.75 2.46
CA LYS A 36 14.34 -5.37 2.14
C LYS A 36 13.23 -4.84 3.02
N LEU A 37 13.53 -4.58 4.30
CA LEU A 37 12.58 -3.98 5.24
C LEU A 37 12.24 -2.54 4.83
N LEU A 38 13.24 -1.76 4.41
CA LEU A 38 13.04 -0.40 3.91
C LEU A 38 12.19 -0.37 2.63
N ILE A 39 12.41 -1.32 1.72
CA ILE A 39 11.61 -1.46 0.49
C ILE A 39 10.17 -1.80 0.85
N ASP A 40 9.94 -2.74 1.77
CA ASP A 40 8.60 -3.13 2.21
C ASP A 40 7.83 -1.94 2.82
N PHE A 41 8.45 -1.27 3.79
CA PHE A 41 7.89 -0.06 4.40
C PHE A 41 7.66 1.06 3.37
N GLY A 42 8.58 1.25 2.44
CA GLY A 42 8.48 2.25 1.39
C GLY A 42 7.29 2.00 0.46
N VAL A 43 7.13 0.77 -0.03
CA VAL A 43 6.00 0.40 -0.89
C VAL A 43 4.68 0.55 -0.14
N PHE A 44 4.62 0.14 1.13
CA PHE A 44 3.43 0.29 1.95
C PHE A 44 3.01 1.75 2.14
N ILE A 45 3.95 2.65 2.48
CA ILE A 45 3.68 4.08 2.66
C ILE A 45 3.20 4.72 1.35
N VAL A 46 3.85 4.40 0.22
CA VAL A 46 3.47 4.93 -1.10
C VAL A 46 2.06 4.51 -1.49
N LEU A 47 1.72 3.22 -1.33
CA LEU A 47 0.38 2.72 -1.63
C LEU A 47 -0.68 3.35 -0.73
N TRP A 48 -0.38 3.53 0.57
CA TRP A 48 -1.29 4.22 1.47
C TRP A 48 -1.50 5.67 1.03
N ALA A 49 -0.44 6.43 0.74
CA ALA A 49 -0.56 7.81 0.28
C ALA A 49 -1.42 7.94 -0.98
N ILE A 50 -1.20 7.05 -1.98
CA ILE A 50 -2.02 6.99 -3.19
C ILE A 50 -3.48 6.67 -2.86
N ALA A 51 -3.72 5.72 -1.95
CA ALA A 51 -5.05 5.32 -1.56
C ALA A 51 -5.80 6.44 -0.78
N ASP A 52 -5.14 7.20 0.11
CA ASP A 52 -5.77 8.33 0.81
C ASP A 52 -6.05 9.50 -0.14
N LEU A 53 -5.14 9.79 -1.08
CA LEU A 53 -5.37 10.79 -2.13
C LEU A 53 -6.52 10.38 -3.05
N GLY A 54 -6.56 9.11 -3.47
CA GLY A 54 -7.64 8.54 -4.26
C GLY A 54 -8.97 8.63 -3.51
N TYR A 55 -9.00 8.19 -2.25
CA TYR A 55 -10.18 8.27 -1.40
C TYR A 55 -10.67 9.72 -1.26
N LYS A 56 -9.79 10.67 -0.92
CA LYS A 56 -10.13 12.10 -0.85
C LYS A 56 -10.72 12.62 -2.16
N LYS A 57 -10.14 12.25 -3.30
CA LYS A 57 -10.62 12.65 -4.62
C LYS A 57 -12.01 12.06 -4.91
N PHE A 58 -12.24 10.79 -4.60
CA PHE A 58 -13.53 10.13 -4.77
C PHE A 58 -14.61 10.71 -3.85
N THR A 59 -14.31 10.91 -2.56
CA THR A 59 -15.26 11.48 -1.61
C THR A 59 -15.58 12.94 -1.92
N LYS A 60 -14.59 13.74 -2.36
CA LYS A 60 -14.82 15.11 -2.83
C LYS A 60 -15.70 15.14 -4.08
N ARG A 61 -15.58 14.16 -4.98
CA ARG A 61 -16.43 14.04 -6.17
C ARG A 61 -17.87 13.69 -5.80
N SER A 62 -18.10 12.78 -4.86
CA SER A 62 -19.44 12.42 -4.37
C SER A 62 -20.17 13.55 -3.63
N GLY A 63 -19.45 14.52 -3.07
CA GLY A 63 -20.06 15.72 -2.47
C GLY A 63 -20.55 16.74 -3.51
N VAL A 64 -19.95 16.77 -4.71
CA VAL A 64 -20.33 17.71 -5.79
C VAL A 64 -21.51 17.19 -6.61
N THR A 65 -21.69 15.88 -6.73
CA THR A 65 -22.83 15.28 -7.46
C THR A 65 -24.14 15.20 -6.68
N ASN A 66 -24.14 15.53 -5.38
CA ASN A 66 -25.34 15.58 -4.53
C ASN A 66 -25.79 17.02 -4.20
N SER A 67 -25.29 18.03 -4.93
CA SER A 67 -25.65 19.43 -4.75
C SER A 67 -26.36 20.00 -5.95
#